data_AF-A0AAE0CPQ0-F1
#
_entry.id   AF-A0AAE0CPQ0-F1
#
_cell.length_a   1.000
_cell.length_b   1.000
_cell.length_c   1.000
_cell.angle_alpha   90.00
_cell.angle_beta   90.00
_cell.angle_gamma   90.00
#
_symmetry.space_group_name_H-M   'P 1'
#
loop_
_entity.id
_entity.type
_entity.pdbx_description
1 polymer ?
#
loop_
_entity_poly.entity_id
_entity_poly.type
_entity_poly.pdbx_seq_one_letter_code
_entity_poly.pdbx_strand_id
1 'polypeptide(L)'
;MFFYGERNLDLTTLCADYYKRQTLIDAYSVPIIPVGHPSTWVVPSDIAQRVILNPNSRRQAGRPRADRHVSSSERTTTQSCRRCGQPGHNSRRCPNPPMINEGTSRGVPDEYHRKCSICHSIGHNKQMYPNIDSNSKKARSN
;
A
#
# COMPACT_ATOMS: atom_id res chain seq x y z
N MET A 1 8.63 30.30 57.54
CA MET A 1 8.06 30.99 56.36
C MET A 1 9.24 31.36 55.47
N PHE A 2 9.59 30.50 54.50
CA PHE A 2 10.74 30.75 53.61
C PHE A 2 10.26 31.51 52.39
N PHE A 3 10.69 32.77 52.28
CA PHE A 3 10.51 33.58 51.09
C PHE A 3 11.46 33.07 50.00
N TYR A 4 10.93 32.41 48.97
CA TYR A 4 11.71 32.19 47.76
C TYR A 4 11.79 33.51 47.02
N GLY A 5 12.94 34.18 47.15
CA GLY A 5 13.25 35.37 46.35
C GLY A 5 13.19 35.02 44.86
N GLU A 6 12.47 35.83 44.10
CA GLU A 6 12.49 35.77 42.64
C GLU A 6 13.91 36.06 42.17
N ARG A 7 14.63 35.00 41.80
CA ARG A 7 15.91 35.16 41.11
C ARG A 7 15.57 35.69 39.73
N ASN A 8 15.86 36.96 39.50
CA ASN A 8 15.82 37.62 38.19
C ASN A 8 16.89 36.97 37.29
N LEU A 9 16.62 35.74 36.86
CA LEU A 9 17.46 34.94 36.01
C LEU A 9 17.11 35.29 34.57
N ASP A 10 18.08 35.85 33.87
CA ASP A 10 17.98 36.00 32.43
C ASP A 10 18.09 34.61 31.78
N LEU A 11 16.97 34.14 31.23
CA LEU A 11 16.87 32.88 30.50
C LEU A 11 17.91 32.75 29.37
N THR A 12 18.37 33.87 28.81
CA THR A 12 19.41 33.86 27.77
C THR A 12 20.77 33.39 28.28
N THR A 13 21.04 33.56 29.59
CA THR A 13 22.30 33.13 30.25
C THR A 13 22.30 31.64 30.57
N LEU A 14 21.12 31.01 30.64
CA LEU A 14 20.98 29.56 30.82
C LEU A 14 21.24 28.76 29.53
N CYS A 15 21.30 29.46 28.39
CA CYS A 15 21.49 28.85 27.08
C CYS A 15 22.98 28.84 26.73
N ALA A 16 23.59 27.66 26.70
CA ALA A 16 24.96 27.50 26.19
C ALA A 16 25.05 27.98 24.73
N ASP A 17 26.19 28.55 24.34
CA ASP A 17 26.39 29.16 23.02
C ASP A 17 26.03 28.22 21.86
N TYR A 18 26.25 26.91 22.01
CA TYR A 18 25.92 25.88 21.02
C TYR A 18 24.44 25.90 20.56
N TYR A 19 23.52 26.30 21.44
CA TYR A 19 22.09 26.35 21.15
C TYR A 19 21.61 27.73 20.69
N LYS A 20 22.51 28.70 20.51
CA LYS A 20 22.15 30.01 19.95
C LYS A 20 21.79 29.86 18.47
N ARG A 21 20.79 30.62 18.05
CA ARG A 21 20.31 30.65 16.65
C ARG A 21 21.46 30.87 15.67
N GLN A 22 22.38 31.78 15.96
CA GLN A 22 23.49 32.11 15.08
C GLN A 22 24.40 30.89 14.87
N THR A 23 24.78 30.20 15.95
CA THR A 23 25.61 29.00 15.89
C THR A 23 24.96 27.88 15.08
N LEU A 24 23.63 27.73 15.18
CA LEU A 24 22.88 26.79 14.33
C LEU A 24 22.91 27.23 12.87
N ILE A 25 22.65 28.51 12.57
CA ILE A 25 22.71 29.03 11.20
C ILE A 25 24.10 28.79 10.61
N ASP A 26 25.16 29.11 11.35
CA ASP A 26 26.54 28.97 10.89
C ASP A 26 26.91 27.49 10.67
N ALA A 27 26.49 26.59 11.57
CA ALA A 27 26.72 25.15 11.42
C ALA A 27 26.05 24.58 10.15
N TYR A 28 24.89 25.08 9.78
CA TYR A 28 24.17 24.70 8.56
C TYR A 28 24.40 25.65 7.38
N SER A 29 25.27 26.65 7.51
CA SER A 29 25.58 27.63 6.46
C SER A 29 26.49 27.07 5.37
N VAL A 30 27.05 25.87 5.58
CA VAL A 30 27.88 25.19 4.60
C VAL A 30 27.08 25.04 3.30
N PRO A 31 27.63 25.48 2.15
CA PRO A 31 26.91 25.39 0.89
C PRO A 31 26.61 23.93 0.56
N ILE A 32 25.36 23.65 0.21
CA ILE A 32 25.01 22.38 -0.43
C ILE A 32 25.61 22.43 -1.82
N ILE A 33 26.78 21.80 -1.99
CA ILE A 33 27.42 21.68 -3.30
C ILE A 33 26.57 20.71 -4.13
N PRO A 34 25.94 21.16 -5.23
CA PRO A 34 25.16 20.25 -6.05
C PRO A 34 26.09 19.19 -6.63
N VAL A 35 25.64 17.95 -6.62
CA VAL A 35 26.35 16.88 -7.32
C VAL A 35 26.36 17.23 -8.82
N GLY A 36 27.54 17.27 -9.43
CA GLY A 36 27.68 17.60 -10.85
C GLY A 36 26.97 16.59 -11.76
N HIS A 37 26.80 16.93 -13.04
CA HIS A 37 26.19 16.02 -14.01
C HIS A 37 27.03 14.72 -14.14
N PRO A 38 26.42 13.53 -14.25
CA PRO A 38 27.17 12.25 -14.33
C PRO A 38 28.23 12.19 -15.43
N SER A 39 28.07 12.96 -16.51
CA SER A 39 29.06 13.04 -17.60
C SER A 39 30.38 13.70 -17.20
N THR A 40 30.43 14.48 -16.12
CA THR A 40 31.66 15.12 -15.63
C THR A 40 32.38 14.26 -14.59
N TRP A 41 31.82 13.11 -14.22
CA TRP A 41 32.39 12.26 -13.19
C TRP A 41 33.52 11.41 -13.78
N VAL A 42 34.71 11.52 -13.20
CA VAL A 42 35.81 10.60 -13.49
C VAL A 42 35.58 9.35 -12.63
N VAL A 43 35.20 8.25 -13.26
CA VAL A 43 35.00 6.95 -12.60
C VAL A 43 36.21 6.06 -12.85
N PRO A 44 37.04 5.77 -11.82
CA PRO A 44 38.15 4.82 -11.92
C PRO A 44 37.73 3.44 -12.44
N SER A 45 38.62 2.77 -13.18
CA SER A 45 38.33 1.49 -13.83
C SER A 45 37.94 0.38 -12.85
N ASP A 46 38.53 0.37 -11.65
CA ASP A 46 38.20 -0.60 -10.60
C ASP A 46 36.76 -0.44 -10.08
N ILE A 47 36.25 0.80 -10.03
CA ILE A 47 34.87 1.10 -9.62
C ILE A 47 33.91 0.77 -10.76
N ALA A 48 34.25 1.14 -12.00
CA ALA A 48 33.42 0.86 -13.18
C ALA A 48 33.21 -0.65 -13.41
N GLN A 49 34.18 -1.48 -13.02
CA GLN A 49 34.12 -2.94 -13.15
C GLN A 49 33.37 -3.64 -12.01
N ARG A 50 33.09 -2.95 -10.89
CA ARG A 50 32.36 -3.56 -9.76
C ARG A 50 30.89 -3.71 -10.10
N VAL A 51 30.42 -4.96 -10.19
CA VAL A 51 29.00 -5.28 -10.26
C VAL A 51 28.40 -5.18 -8.86
N ILE A 52 27.72 -4.07 -8.57
CA ILE A 52 26.99 -3.88 -7.31
C ILE A 52 25.62 -4.54 -7.46
N LEU A 53 25.42 -5.66 -6.76
CA LEU A 53 24.11 -6.30 -6.69
C LEU A 53 23.21 -5.52 -5.74
N ASN A 54 21.94 -5.36 -6.11
CA ASN A 54 20.95 -4.79 -5.20
C ASN A 54 20.88 -5.64 -3.93
N PRO A 55 20.78 -5.02 -2.74
CA PRO A 55 20.55 -5.76 -1.51
C PRO A 55 19.26 -6.56 -1.67
N ASN A 56 19.29 -7.82 -1.26
CA ASN A 56 18.16 -8.73 -1.39
C ASN A 56 17.10 -8.37 -0.32
N SER A 57 16.39 -7.27 -0.57
CA SER A 57 15.41 -6.64 0.33
C SER A 57 14.08 -7.39 0.37
N ARG A 58 13.91 -8.37 -0.51
CA ARG A 58 12.68 -9.15 -0.60
C ARG A 58 12.60 -10.08 0.60
N ARG A 59 11.82 -9.68 1.62
CA ARG A 59 11.32 -10.64 2.60
C ARG A 59 10.63 -11.77 1.86
N GLN A 60 10.96 -13.02 2.20
CA GLN A 60 10.28 -14.18 1.65
C GLN A 60 8.77 -14.01 1.87
N ALA A 61 7.97 -14.30 0.84
CA ALA A 61 6.53 -14.29 0.96
C ALA A 61 6.11 -15.40 1.93
N GLY A 62 5.87 -15.04 3.18
CA GLY A 62 5.33 -15.92 4.20
C GLY A 62 3.81 -15.85 4.23
N ARG A 63 3.16 -16.95 4.60
CA ARG A 63 1.74 -16.92 4.98
C ARG A 63 1.58 -15.96 6.17
N PRO A 64 0.67 -14.98 6.12
CA PRO A 64 0.36 -14.17 7.28
C PRO A 64 0.01 -15.08 8.46
N ARG A 65 0.58 -14.79 9.63
CA ARG A 65 0.25 -15.52 10.86
C ARG A 65 -1.25 -15.41 11.13
N ALA A 66 -1.85 -16.48 11.64
CA ALA A 66 -3.27 -16.48 12.01
C ALA A 66 -3.52 -15.54 13.20
N ASP A 67 -2.53 -15.45 14.08
CA ASP A 67 -2.43 -14.54 15.21
C ASP A 67 -1.55 -13.33 14.86
N ARG A 68 -2.12 -12.14 15.07
CA ARG A 68 -1.40 -10.87 14.89
C ARG A 68 -0.83 -10.44 16.24
N HIS A 69 0.47 -10.14 16.30
CA HIS A 69 1.04 -9.42 17.43
C HIS A 69 0.63 -7.96 17.39
N VAL A 70 -0.08 -7.52 18.43
CA VAL A 70 -0.56 -6.14 18.60
C VAL A 70 0.52 -5.33 19.31
N SER A 71 0.85 -4.14 18.81
CA SER A 71 1.80 -3.24 19.48
C SER A 71 1.16 -2.53 20.67
N SER A 72 1.96 -2.11 21.66
CA SER A 72 1.47 -1.45 22.88
C SER A 72 0.60 -0.20 22.64
N SER A 73 0.75 0.49 21.51
CA SER A 73 -0.02 1.69 21.15
C SER A 73 -1.29 1.40 20.34
N GLU A 74 -1.54 0.14 19.97
CA GLU A 74 -2.65 -0.21 19.09
C GLU A 74 -3.90 -0.58 19.91
N ARG A 75 -5.03 0.10 19.62
CA ARG A 75 -6.32 -0.23 20.23
C ARG A 75 -6.90 -1.46 19.55
N THR A 76 -7.07 -2.55 20.29
CA THR A 76 -7.70 -3.77 19.77
C THR A 76 -9.22 -3.59 19.71
N THR A 77 -9.75 -3.19 18.56
CA THR A 77 -11.19 -3.30 18.30
C THR A 77 -11.50 -4.74 17.90
N THR A 78 -12.08 -5.51 18.80
CA THR A 78 -12.52 -6.88 18.50
C THR A 78 -13.64 -6.82 17.47
N GLN A 79 -13.34 -7.24 16.24
CA GLN A 79 -14.37 -7.36 15.21
C GLN A 79 -15.36 -8.44 15.63
N SER A 80 -16.63 -8.08 15.74
CA SER A 80 -17.71 -9.03 15.92
C SER A 80 -18.05 -9.71 14.60
N CYS A 81 -18.46 -10.96 14.68
CA CYS A 81 -18.93 -11.70 13.52
C CYS A 81 -20.23 -11.07 13.00
N ARG A 82 -20.26 -10.67 11.72
CA ARG A 82 -21.47 -10.12 11.10
C ARG A 82 -22.67 -11.08 11.05
N ARG A 83 -22.45 -12.39 11.22
CA ARG A 83 -23.52 -13.41 11.21
C ARG A 83 -24.13 -13.62 12.61
N CYS A 84 -23.31 -13.76 13.64
CA CYS A 84 -23.77 -14.13 14.98
C CYS A 84 -23.53 -13.04 16.05
N GLY A 85 -22.92 -11.92 15.69
CA GLY A 85 -22.56 -10.84 16.60
C GLY A 85 -21.43 -11.16 17.58
N GLN A 86 -20.97 -12.42 17.66
CA GLN A 86 -19.97 -12.84 18.63
C GLN A 86 -18.55 -12.44 18.21
N PRO A 87 -17.70 -11.99 19.14
CA PRO A 87 -16.30 -11.69 18.87
C PRO A 87 -15.46 -12.96 18.59
N GLY A 88 -14.22 -12.77 18.13
CA GLY A 88 -13.22 -13.85 18.01
C GLY A 88 -13.19 -14.60 16.68
N HIS A 89 -14.15 -14.36 15.79
CA HIS A 89 -14.16 -14.93 14.44
C HIS A 89 -14.86 -14.02 13.42
N ASN A 90 -14.62 -14.26 12.14
CA ASN A 90 -15.30 -13.56 11.05
C ASN A 90 -16.45 -14.41 10.48
N SER A 91 -17.37 -13.81 9.73
CA SER A 91 -18.53 -14.50 9.14
C SER A 91 -18.15 -15.72 8.27
N ARG A 92 -16.95 -15.71 7.66
CA ARG A 92 -16.43 -16.83 6.85
C ARG A 92 -16.04 -18.05 7.68
N ARG A 93 -15.66 -17.86 8.94
CA ARG A 93 -15.29 -18.91 9.90
C ARG A 93 -16.29 -19.01 11.05
N CYS A 94 -17.52 -18.56 10.84
CA CYS A 94 -18.57 -18.64 11.85
C CYS A 94 -18.98 -20.09 12.05
N PRO A 95 -18.92 -20.63 13.29
CA PRO A 95 -19.37 -21.97 13.60
C PRO A 95 -20.89 -22.11 13.54
N ASN A 96 -21.63 -20.99 13.67
CA ASN A 96 -23.07 -21.01 13.54
C ASN A 96 -23.46 -21.23 12.08
N PRO A 97 -24.48 -22.08 11.82
CA PRO A 97 -24.97 -22.33 10.47
C PRO A 97 -25.35 -20.99 9.81
N PRO A 98 -25.22 -20.88 8.48
CA PRO A 98 -25.70 -19.71 7.77
C PRO A 98 -27.17 -19.50 8.14
N MET A 99 -27.55 -18.26 8.44
CA MET A 99 -28.96 -17.93 8.61
C MET A 99 -29.63 -18.21 7.27
N ILE A 100 -30.43 -19.27 7.21
CA ILE A 100 -31.37 -19.53 6.13
C ILE A 100 -32.45 -18.48 6.30
N ASN A 101 -32.25 -17.32 5.69
CA ASN A 101 -33.31 -16.34 5.56
C ASN A 101 -34.22 -16.89 4.47
N GLU A 102 -35.32 -17.55 4.86
CA GLU A 102 -36.48 -17.76 3.99
C GLU A 102 -37.08 -16.39 3.66
N GLY A 103 -36.43 -15.65 2.76
CA GLY A 103 -36.82 -14.26 2.53
C GLY A 103 -35.72 -13.33 2.02
N THR A 104 -34.84 -13.78 1.14
CA THR A 104 -34.28 -12.88 0.11
C THR A 104 -34.10 -13.64 -1.20
N SER A 105 -35.20 -14.18 -1.72
CA SER A 105 -35.45 -14.06 -3.16
C SER A 105 -35.63 -12.56 -3.43
N ARG A 106 -34.55 -11.76 -3.41
CA ARG A 106 -34.55 -10.62 -4.32
C ARG A 106 -34.69 -11.29 -5.66
N GLY A 107 -35.88 -11.26 -6.25
CA GLY A 107 -36.08 -11.73 -7.61
C GLY A 107 -34.94 -11.12 -8.41
N VAL A 108 -34.02 -11.96 -8.87
CA VAL A 108 -33.14 -11.56 -9.94
C VAL A 108 -34.13 -11.33 -11.07
N PRO A 109 -34.29 -10.11 -11.61
CA PRO A 109 -35.08 -9.96 -12.81
C PRO A 109 -34.48 -10.95 -13.82
N ASP A 110 -35.30 -11.79 -14.45
CA ASP A 110 -34.88 -12.80 -15.45
C ASP A 110 -34.06 -12.19 -16.61
N GLU A 111 -33.95 -10.86 -16.64
CA GLU A 111 -33.34 -10.05 -17.68
C GLU A 111 -31.94 -9.52 -17.36
N TYR A 112 -31.09 -10.26 -16.63
CA TYR A 112 -29.64 -10.04 -16.69
C TYR A 112 -28.87 -11.27 -17.15
N HIS A 113 -29.11 -11.63 -18.40
CA HIS A 113 -28.26 -12.55 -19.12
C HIS A 113 -27.16 -11.77 -19.83
N ARG A 114 -25.90 -11.95 -19.38
CA ARG A 114 -24.74 -11.29 -19.98
C ARG A 114 -24.61 -11.71 -21.45
N LYS A 115 -24.93 -10.78 -22.37
CA LYS A 115 -24.88 -10.98 -23.82
C LYS A 115 -23.44 -11.07 -24.31
N CYS A 116 -23.18 -11.91 -25.31
CA CYS A 116 -21.88 -11.98 -25.97
C CYS A 116 -21.54 -10.62 -26.62
N SER A 117 -20.35 -10.07 -26.37
CA SER A 117 -19.96 -8.77 -26.94
C SER A 117 -19.79 -8.76 -28.46
N ILE A 118 -19.77 -9.93 -29.11
CA ILE A 118 -19.63 -10.06 -30.57
C ILE A 118 -21.01 -10.13 -31.22
N CYS A 119 -21.86 -11.08 -30.82
CA CYS A 119 -23.14 -11.35 -31.48
C CYS A 119 -24.38 -10.98 -30.63
N HIS A 120 -24.18 -10.44 -29.43
CA HIS A 120 -25.22 -9.96 -28.52
C HIS A 120 -26.28 -11.00 -28.09
N SER A 121 -26.06 -12.28 -28.39
CA SER A 121 -26.92 -13.36 -27.92
C SER A 121 -26.52 -13.85 -26.53
N ILE A 122 -27.50 -14.46 -25.86
CA ILE A 122 -27.40 -14.99 -24.50
C ILE A 122 -26.95 -16.47 -24.59
N GLY A 123 -26.23 -16.95 -23.58
CA GLY A 123 -25.86 -18.36 -23.46
C GLY A 123 -24.40 -18.70 -23.82
N HIS A 124 -23.62 -17.72 -24.31
CA HIS A 124 -22.18 -17.89 -24.52
C HIS A 124 -21.38 -16.60 -24.31
N ASN A 125 -20.08 -16.73 -24.09
CA ASN A 125 -19.12 -15.61 -24.00
C ASN A 125 -18.36 -15.46 -25.33
N LYS A 126 -17.74 -14.31 -25.59
CA LYS A 126 -16.93 -14.04 -26.79
C LYS A 126 -15.81 -15.06 -27.05
N GLN A 127 -15.35 -15.73 -25.99
CA GLN A 127 -14.33 -16.79 -26.05
C GLN A 127 -14.86 -18.10 -26.65
N MET A 128 -16.18 -18.29 -26.64
CA MET A 128 -16.90 -19.47 -27.16
C MET A 128 -17.60 -19.16 -28.49
N TYR A 129 -17.41 -17.95 -29.03
CA TYR A 129 -17.92 -17.62 -30.36
C TYR A 129 -17.19 -18.51 -31.37
N PRO A 130 -17.88 -19.22 -32.28
CA PRO A 130 -17.22 -20.11 -33.23
C PRO A 130 -16.19 -19.30 -34.01
N ASN A 131 -14.92 -19.69 -33.91
CA ASN A 131 -13.86 -19.21 -34.79
C ASN A 131 -14.26 -19.65 -36.21
N ILE A 132 -15.03 -18.82 -36.92
CA ILE A 132 -15.19 -18.97 -38.36
C ILE A 132 -13.88 -18.48 -38.95
N ASP A 133 -13.19 -19.42 -39.59
CA ASP A 133 -11.79 -19.33 -40.01
C ASP A 133 -11.46 -18.00 -40.71
N SER A 134 -10.31 -17.47 -40.36
CA SER A 134 -9.72 -16.22 -40.84
C SER A 134 -9.22 -16.33 -42.30
N ASN A 135 -10.00 -16.94 -43.20
CA ASN A 135 -9.63 -17.14 -44.60
C ASN A 135 -10.79 -16.95 -45.59
N SER A 136 -11.36 -15.75 -45.67
CA SER A 136 -12.24 -15.36 -46.80
C SER A 136 -11.98 -13.97 -47.38
N LYS A 137 -10.83 -13.34 -47.10
CA LYS A 137 -10.43 -12.10 -47.81
C LYS A 137 -9.52 -12.40 -49.00
N LYS A 138 -10.12 -12.86 -50.11
CA LYS A 138 -9.54 -12.69 -51.45
C LYS A 138 -10.63 -12.62 -52.53
N ALA A 139 -11.10 -11.41 -52.80
CA ALA A 139 -11.58 -11.00 -54.11
C ALA A 139 -11.35 -9.48 -54.22
N ARG A 140 -10.31 -9.09 -54.94
CA ARG A 140 -10.18 -7.75 -55.50
C ARG A 140 -11.10 -7.71 -56.71
N SER A 141 -12.08 -6.81 -56.71
CA SER A 141 -12.84 -6.45 -57.91
C SER A 141 -11.97 -5.57 -58.80
N ASN A 142 -11.82 -5.96 -60.08
CA ASN A 142 -11.53 -5.05 -61.18
C ASN A 142 -12.78 -4.23 -61.50
#